data_AF-A0A5E7JPD6-F1
#
_entry.id   AF-A0A5E7JPD6-F1
#
_cell.length_a   1.000
_cell.length_b   1.000
_cell.length_c   1.000
_cell.angle_alpha   90.00
_cell.angle_beta   90.00
_cell.angle_gamma   90.00
#
_symmetry.space_group_name_H-M   'P 1'
#
loop_
_entity.id
_entity.type
_entity.pdbx_description
1 polymer ?
#
loop_
_entity_poly.entity_id
_entity_poly.type
_entity_poly.pdbx_seq_one_letter_code
_entity_poly.pdbx_strand_id
1 'polypeptide(L)'
;MIIELDGLSISSEQDFHKRIASAFYWAQYYGNNLNSLWDLLSTDVERPIEIVWKNSKESEQSMGETFKKMILIFERTENQDISLGLDEKFEYKLK
;
A
#
# COMPACT_ATOMS: atom_id res chain seq x y z
N MET A 1 1.93 -8.74 9.71
CA MET A 1 2.34 -7.36 10.10
C MET A 1 1.21 -6.39 9.79
N ILE A 2 0.97 -5.35 10.59
CA ILE A 2 -0.05 -4.32 10.30
C ILE A 2 0.64 -2.98 10.08
N ILE A 3 0.36 -2.32 8.95
CA ILE A 3 0.82 -0.98 8.62
C ILE A 3 -0.33 0.01 8.74
N GLU A 4 -0.20 1.00 9.62
CA GLU A 4 -1.19 2.06 9.77
C GLU A 4 -0.78 3.33 9.01
N LEU A 5 -1.67 3.75 8.11
CA LEU A 5 -1.63 5.01 7.38
C LEU A 5 -2.74 5.95 7.90
N ASP A 6 -2.47 7.24 7.89
CA ASP A 6 -3.45 8.27 8.25
C ASP A 6 -3.59 9.28 7.11
N GLY A 7 -4.76 9.31 6.48
CA GLY A 7 -5.07 10.16 5.36
C GLY A 7 -5.11 11.65 5.69
N LEU A 8 -5.22 12.03 6.96
CA LEU A 8 -5.03 13.43 7.38
C LEU A 8 -3.58 13.90 7.19
N SER A 9 -2.63 12.97 7.17
CA SER A 9 -1.20 13.25 6.96
C SER A 9 -0.70 12.91 5.55
N ILE A 10 -1.54 12.27 4.72
CA ILE A 10 -1.18 11.81 3.38
C ILE A 10 -2.05 12.55 2.37
N SER A 11 -1.52 13.67 1.87
CA SER A 11 -2.22 14.54 0.93
C SER A 11 -1.74 14.38 -0.53
N SER A 12 -0.60 13.72 -0.73
CA SER A 12 0.06 13.54 -2.02
C SER A 12 0.68 12.16 -2.20
N GLU A 13 0.98 11.79 -3.45
CA GLU A 13 1.69 10.55 -3.79
C GLU A 13 3.02 10.44 -3.06
N GLN A 14 3.73 11.56 -2.95
CA GLN A 14 5.02 11.61 -2.29
C GLN A 14 4.91 11.35 -0.79
N ASP A 15 3.88 11.90 -0.12
CA ASP A 15 3.64 11.66 1.31
C ASP A 15 3.34 10.19 1.57
N PHE A 16 2.53 9.57 0.71
CA PHE A 16 2.24 8.15 0.76
C PHE A 16 3.52 7.32 0.65
N HIS A 17 4.31 7.54 -0.40
CA HIS A 17 5.54 6.76 -0.61
C HIS A 17 6.56 6.95 0.50
N LYS A 18 6.70 8.16 1.06
CA LYS A 18 7.54 8.40 2.25
C LYS A 18 7.07 7.57 3.45
N ARG A 19 5.75 7.50 3.67
CA ARG A 19 5.19 6.71 4.77
C ARG A 19 5.41 5.22 4.56
N ILE A 20 5.22 4.72 3.35
CA ILE A 20 5.52 3.33 2.98
C ILE A 20 7.01 3.03 3.17
N ALA A 21 7.91 3.84 2.61
CA ALA A 21 9.35 3.66 2.77
C ALA A 21 9.78 3.64 4.24
N SER A 22 9.16 4.46 5.08
CA SER A 22 9.42 4.48 6.52
C SER A 22 8.92 3.21 7.23
N ALA A 23 7.75 2.71 6.84
CA ALA A 23 7.18 1.47 7.37
C ALA A 23 8.00 0.23 6.96
N PHE A 24 8.55 0.25 5.75
CA PHE A 24 9.39 -0.80 5.17
C PHE A 24 10.85 -0.35 5.06
N TYR A 25 11.41 0.17 6.15
CA TYR A 25 12.76 0.75 6.16
C TYR A 25 13.86 -0.23 5.70
N TRP A 26 13.60 -1.54 5.75
CA TRP A 26 14.50 -2.59 5.27
C TRP A 26 14.50 -2.75 3.74
N ALA A 27 13.48 -2.24 3.04
CA ALA A 27 13.39 -2.24 1.58
C ALA A 27 14.23 -1.08 0.99
N GLN A 28 15.55 -1.19 1.11
CA GLN A 28 16.53 -0.13 0.80
C GLN A 28 16.44 0.43 -0.65
N TYR A 29 15.81 -0.30 -1.57
CA TYR A 29 15.68 0.06 -2.98
C TYR A 29 14.27 0.52 -3.39
N TYR A 30 13.42 0.87 -2.43
CA TYR A 30 12.07 1.35 -2.73
C TYR A 30 12.08 2.66 -3.54
N GLY A 31 11.65 2.61 -4.80
CA GLY A 31 11.76 3.70 -5.77
C GLY A 31 10.74 4.84 -5.64
N ASN A 32 9.90 4.86 -4.60
CA ASN A 32 8.92 5.93 -4.31
C ASN A 32 7.98 6.28 -5.49
N ASN A 33 7.49 5.25 -6.19
CA ASN A 33 6.53 5.38 -7.28
C ASN A 33 5.60 4.16 -7.31
N LEU A 34 4.54 4.22 -8.11
CA LEU A 34 3.55 3.15 -8.24
C LEU A 34 4.11 1.79 -8.70
N ASN A 35 5.13 1.77 -9.57
CA ASN A 35 5.74 0.50 -9.98
C ASN A 35 6.49 -0.13 -8.81
N SER A 36 7.27 0.65 -8.08
CA SER A 36 7.98 0.16 -6.89
C SER A 36 7.03 -0.23 -5.76
N LEU A 37 5.85 0.39 -5.65
CA LEU A 37 4.80 -0.07 -4.73
C LEU A 37 4.30 -1.47 -5.10
N TRP A 38 4.05 -1.70 -6.39
CA TRP A 38 3.68 -3.03 -6.87
C TRP A 38 4.78 -4.05 -6.57
N ASP A 39 6.04 -3.76 -6.93
CA ASP A 39 7.15 -4.68 -6.67
C ASP A 39 7.25 -5.02 -5.18
N LEU A 40 7.27 -4.00 -4.31
CA LEU A 40 7.34 -4.18 -2.86
C LEU A 40 6.22 -5.10 -2.33
N LEU A 41 4.96 -4.80 -2.67
CA LEU A 41 3.81 -5.52 -2.11
C LEU A 41 3.64 -6.91 -2.73
N SER A 42 3.99 -7.09 -4.00
CA SER A 42 3.80 -8.35 -4.72
C SER A 42 4.89 -9.38 -4.46
N THR A 43 6.13 -8.96 -4.14
CA THR A 43 7.26 -9.90 -3.99
C THR A 43 8.06 -9.74 -2.71
N ASP A 44 8.26 -8.52 -2.22
CA ASP A 44 9.33 -8.26 -1.26
C ASP A 44 8.88 -8.34 0.20
N VAL A 45 7.58 -8.22 0.48
CA VAL A 45 7.02 -8.28 1.84
C VAL A 45 6.48 -9.67 2.19
N GLU A 46 6.86 -10.18 3.36
CA GLU A 46 6.36 -11.45 3.87
C GLU A 46 4.87 -11.39 4.22
N ARG A 47 4.17 -12.51 4.02
CA ARG A 47 2.78 -12.69 4.44
C ARG A 47 2.73 -13.23 5.89
N PRO A 48 1.65 -12.96 6.65
CA PRO A 48 0.52 -12.10 6.31
C PRO A 48 0.86 -10.62 6.51
N ILE A 49 0.26 -9.75 5.71
CA ILE A 49 0.41 -8.31 5.87
C ILE A 49 -0.91 -7.58 5.64
N GLU A 50 -1.18 -6.57 6.47
CA GLU A 50 -2.38 -5.76 6.38
C GLU A 50 -2.01 -4.26 6.32
N ILE A 51 -2.58 -3.53 5.36
CA ILE A 51 -2.52 -2.06 5.34
C ILE A 51 -3.86 -1.51 5.82
N VAL A 52 -3.85 -0.75 6.90
CA VAL A 52 -5.02 -0.02 7.41
C VAL A 52 -4.84 1.46 7.12
N TRP A 53 -5.64 2.00 6.20
CA TRP A 53 -5.63 3.42 5.85
C TRP A 53 -6.81 4.13 6.51
N LYS A 54 -6.53 4.77 7.65
CA LYS A 54 -7.49 5.60 8.39
C LYS A 54 -7.67 6.94 7.68
N ASN A 55 -8.86 7.53 7.77
CA ASN A 55 -9.20 8.79 7.11
C ASN A 55 -8.91 8.74 5.60
N SER A 56 -9.07 7.57 4.97
CA SER A 56 -8.65 7.37 3.57
C SER A 56 -9.40 8.27 2.59
N LYS A 57 -10.62 8.69 2.96
CA LYS A 57 -11.43 9.64 2.19
C LYS A 57 -10.79 11.02 2.06
N GLU A 58 -9.97 11.43 3.02
CA GLU A 58 -9.23 12.71 2.94
C GLU A 58 -8.10 12.60 1.90
N SER A 59 -7.36 11.49 1.93
CA SER A 59 -6.38 11.15 0.89
C SER A 59 -7.00 11.02 -0.50
N GLU A 60 -8.18 10.40 -0.59
CA GLU A 60 -8.91 10.28 -1.85
C GLU A 60 -9.31 11.66 -2.41
N GLN A 61 -9.84 12.55 -1.57
CA GLN A 61 -10.22 13.90 -1.98
C GLN A 61 -9.01 14.71 -2.47
N SER A 62 -7.84 14.56 -1.85
CA SER A 62 -6.65 15.33 -2.21
C SER A 62 -5.92 14.78 -3.44
N MET A 63 -5.88 13.46 -3.63
CA MET A 63 -5.09 12.81 -4.68
C MET A 63 -5.91 12.33 -5.89
N GLY A 64 -7.23 12.16 -5.74
CA GLY A 64 -8.12 11.74 -6.82
C GLY A 64 -7.67 10.47 -7.53
N GLU A 65 -7.36 10.57 -8.82
CA GLU A 65 -6.94 9.44 -9.66
C GLU A 65 -5.68 8.73 -9.16
N THR A 66 -4.75 9.45 -8.51
CA THR A 66 -3.56 8.82 -7.95
C THR A 66 -3.91 7.89 -6.79
N PHE A 67 -4.85 8.28 -5.92
CA PHE A 67 -5.34 7.41 -4.85
C PHE A 67 -5.95 6.13 -5.42
N LYS A 68 -6.80 6.25 -6.46
CA LYS A 68 -7.41 5.10 -7.13
C LYS A 68 -6.37 4.14 -7.71
N LYS A 69 -5.30 4.66 -8.31
CA LYS A 69 -4.20 3.82 -8.81
C LYS A 69 -3.50 3.02 -7.71
N MET A 70 -3.34 3.59 -6.51
CA MET A 70 -2.80 2.86 -5.36
C MET A 70 -3.74 1.74 -4.92
N ILE A 71 -5.05 1.99 -4.88
CA ILE A 71 -6.04 0.96 -4.54
C ILE A 71 -6.02 -0.18 -5.57
N LEU A 72 -5.93 0.14 -6.87
CA LEU A 72 -5.79 -0.89 -7.91
C LEU A 72 -4.55 -1.77 -7.71
N ILE A 73 -3.46 -1.22 -7.18
CA ILE A 73 -2.26 -2.00 -6.83
C ILE A 73 -2.56 -2.93 -5.65
N PHE A 74 -3.24 -2.44 -4.61
CA PHE A 74 -3.65 -3.26 -3.47
C PHE A 74 -4.55 -4.43 -3.89
N GLU A 75 -5.58 -4.15 -4.69
CA GLU A 75 -6.47 -5.16 -5.26
C GLU A 75 -5.69 -6.18 -6.11
N ARG A 76 -4.74 -5.71 -6.92
CA ARG A 76 -3.90 -6.59 -7.72
C ARG A 76 -3.02 -7.49 -6.85
N THR A 77 -2.48 -6.98 -5.75
CA THR A 77 -1.65 -7.77 -4.82
C THR A 77 -2.48 -8.84 -4.11
N GLU A 78 -3.66 -8.49 -3.60
CA GLU A 78 -4.59 -9.45 -2.99
C GLU A 78 -4.98 -10.56 -3.99
N ASN A 79 -5.33 -10.19 -5.23
CA ASN A 79 -5.67 -11.15 -6.29
C ASN A 79 -4.49 -12.07 -6.66
N GLN A 80 -3.25 -11.57 -6.64
CA GLN A 80 -2.06 -12.40 -6.84
C GLN A 80 -1.98 -13.48 -5.76
N ASP A 81 -2.09 -13.11 -4.48
CA ASP A 81 -2.02 -14.04 -3.36
C ASP A 81 -3.15 -15.07 -3.37
N ILE A 82 -4.34 -14.68 -3.85
CA ILE A 82 -5.46 -15.60 -4.12
C ILE A 82 -5.09 -16.58 -5.23
N SER A 83 -4.56 -16.09 -6.37
CA SER A 83 -4.22 -16.94 -7.51
C SER A 83 -3.09 -17.93 -7.22
N LEU A 84 -2.17 -17.58 -6.32
CA LEU A 84 -1.09 -18.44 -5.83
C LEU A 84 -1.55 -19.45 -4.78
N GLY A 85 -2.79 -19.34 -4.28
CA GLY A 85 -3.35 -20.23 -3.27
C GLY A 85 -2.70 -20.09 -1.90
N LEU A 86 -2.18 -18.90 -1.56
CA LEU A 86 -1.53 -18.67 -0.26
C LEU A 86 -2.55 -18.75 0.87
N ASP A 87 -2.20 -19.41 1.98
CA ASP A 87 -3.04 -19.44 3.19
C ASP A 87 -3.04 -18.07 3.89
N GLU A 88 -1.87 -17.43 3.97
CA GLU A 88 -1.67 -16.08 4.50
C GLU A 88 -1.52 -15.07 3.36
N LYS A 89 -2.18 -13.91 3.46
CA LYS A 89 -2.32 -12.98 2.33
C LYS A 89 -1.98 -11.53 2.71
N PHE A 90 -1.86 -10.71 1.67
CA PHE A 90 -2.01 -9.28 1.73
C PHE A 90 -3.49 -8.91 1.87
N GLU A 91 -3.79 -8.05 2.83
CA GLU A 91 -5.11 -7.44 3.02
C GLU A 91 -4.99 -5.91 3.13
N TYR A 92 -6.06 -5.18 2.82
CA TYR A 92 -6.14 -3.76 3.11
C TYR A 92 -7.52 -3.34 3.58
N LYS A 93 -7.57 -2.29 4.41
CA LYS A 93 -8.82 -1.70 4.93
C LYS A 93 -8.77 -0.19 4.79
N LEU A 94 -9.78 0.36 4.12
CA LEU A 94 -10.04 1.79 4.02
C LEU A 94 -11.06 2.18 5.10
N LYS A 95 -10.72 3.17 5.94
CA LYS A 95 -11.54 3.60 7.10
C LYS A 95 -11.72 5.11 7.12
#